data_AF-A0A7W1ZYD2-F1
#
_entry.id   AF-A0A7W1ZYD2-F1
#
_cell.length_a   1.000
_cell.length_b   1.000
_cell.length_c   1.000
_cell.angle_alpha   90.00
_cell.angle_beta   90.00
_cell.angle_gamma   90.00
#
_symmetry.space_group_name_H-M   'P 1'
#
loop_
_entity.id
_entity.type
_entity.pdbx_description
1 polymer ?
#
loop_
_entity_poly.entity_id
_entity_poly.type
_entity_poly.pdbx_seq_one_letter_code
_entity_poly.pdbx_strand_id
1 'polypeptide(L)'
;MKVVIFLVTALGNIGIGIILFFFLLLSLNGYSEKQAEAGLILFIIWVLFFSAAAAVCAVLSASFLTIKKSLNWIAASLVSILIFVVIGAILNFVGTVAAIVLTEALR
;
A
#
# COMPACT_ATOMS: atom_id res chain seq x y z
N MET A 1 20.53 -2.08 6.92
CA MET A 1 19.40 -1.16 7.20
C MET A 1 18.46 -0.94 6.02
N LYS A 2 18.91 -1.01 4.76
CA LYS A 2 18.00 -1.00 3.58
C LYS A 2 16.88 -2.05 3.65
N VAL A 3 17.22 -3.29 4.04
CA VAL A 3 16.24 -4.37 4.25
C VAL A 3 15.20 -4.01 5.32
N VAL A 4 15.62 -3.37 6.41
CA VAL A 4 14.69 -2.94 7.48
C VAL A 4 13.72 -1.88 6.97
N ILE A 5 14.21 -0.88 6.23
CA ILE A 5 13.37 0.16 5.61
C ILE A 5 12.34 -0.47 4.67
N PHE A 6 12.78 -1.41 3.83
CA PHE A 6 11.91 -2.14 2.92
C PHE A 6 10.82 -2.89 3.69
N LEU A 7 11.21 -3.75 4.64
CA LEU A 7 10.27 -4.59 5.38
C LEU A 7 9.28 -3.75 6.20
N VAL A 8 9.74 -2.73 6.91
CA VAL A 8 8.86 -1.87 7.73
C VAL A 8 7.87 -1.11 6.84
N THR A 9 8.32 -0.58 5.71
CA THR A 9 7.42 0.14 4.78
C THR A 9 6.42 -0.81 4.13
N ALA A 10 6.87 -1.99 3.70
CA ALA A 10 6.00 -3.00 3.08
C ALA A 10 4.97 -3.52 4.08
N LEU A 11 5.39 -3.92 5.28
CA LEU A 11 4.51 -4.43 6.33
C LEU A 11 3.53 -3.34 6.82
N GLY A 12 3.96 -2.08 6.92
CA GLY A 12 3.09 -0.97 7.25
C GLY A 12 1.96 -0.80 6.22
N ASN A 13 2.30 -0.81 4.93
CA ASN A 13 1.31 -0.69 3.86
C ASN A 13 0.41 -1.92 3.72
N ILE A 14 0.94 -3.13 3.92
CA ILE A 14 0.15 -4.37 3.97
C ILE A 14 -0.82 -4.32 5.15
N GLY A 15 -0.38 -3.89 6.33
CA GLY A 15 -1.24 -3.74 7.50
C GLY A 15 -2.40 -2.79 7.25
N ILE A 16 -2.14 -1.65 6.59
CA ILE A 16 -3.20 -0.72 6.16
C ILE A 16 -4.11 -1.37 5.11
N GLY A 17 -3.54 -2.10 4.15
CA GLY A 17 -4.29 -2.87 3.16
C GLY A 17 -5.24 -3.90 3.80
N ILE A 18 -4.83 -4.57 4.87
CA ILE A 18 -5.69 -5.50 5.63
C ILE A 18 -6.87 -4.75 6.27
N ILE A 19 -6.64 -3.56 6.85
CA ILE A 19 -7.75 -2.75 7.40
C ILE A 19 -8.73 -2.37 6.29
N LEU A 20 -8.22 -1.89 5.15
CA LEU A 20 -9.02 -1.54 3.99
C LEU A 20 -9.73 -2.74 3.35
N PHE A 21 -9.16 -3.94 3.45
CA PHE A 21 -9.80 -5.17 3.02
C PHE A 21 -11.12 -5.41 3.77
N PHE A 22 -11.17 -5.17 5.08
CA PHE A 22 -12.43 -5.28 5.84
C PHE A 22 -13.46 -4.24 5.39
N PHE A 23 -13.04 -3.01 5.08
CA PHE A 23 -13.93 -2.00 4.50
C PHE A 23 -14.45 -2.40 3.13
N LEU A 24 -13.61 -3.03 2.29
CA LEU A 24 -14.03 -3.58 1.01
C LEU A 24 -15.08 -4.69 1.21
N LEU A 25 -14.83 -5.64 2.10
CA LEU A 25 -15.79 -6.73 2.40
C LEU A 25 -17.15 -6.20 2.84
N LEU A 26 -17.18 -5.15 3.68
CA LEU A 26 -18.42 -4.50 4.08
C LEU A 26 -19.10 -3.79 2.90
N SER A 27 -18.33 -3.13 2.04
CA SER A 27 -18.84 -2.45 0.83
C SER A 27 -19.42 -3.44 -0.19
N LEU A 28 -18.89 -4.66 -0.24
CA LEU A 28 -19.34 -5.72 -1.15
C LEU A 28 -20.52 -6.54 -0.59
N ASN A 29 -21.12 -6.14 0.54
CA ASN A 29 -22.31 -6.78 1.06
C ASN A 29 -23.49 -6.58 0.09
N GLY A 30 -24.11 -7.69 -0.35
CA GLY A 30 -25.23 -7.67 -1.29
C GLY A 30 -24.88 -7.87 -2.77
N TYR A 31 -23.59 -8.01 -3.10
CA TYR A 31 -23.15 -8.43 -4.43
C TYR A 31 -23.13 -9.96 -4.56
N SER A 32 -23.25 -10.46 -5.79
CA SER A 32 -23.06 -11.90 -6.03
C SER A 32 -21.61 -12.31 -5.81
N GLU A 33 -21.37 -13.57 -5.43
CA GLU A 33 -20.02 -14.09 -5.15
C GLU A 33 -19.04 -13.84 -6.31
N LYS A 34 -19.49 -14.07 -7.54
CA LYS A 34 -18.68 -13.87 -8.75
C LYS A 34 -18.28 -12.41 -8.98
N GLN A 35 -19.16 -11.47 -8.65
CA GLN A 35 -18.88 -10.02 -8.77
C GLN A 35 -17.93 -9.55 -7.66
N ALA A 36 -18.15 -10.05 -6.43
CA ALA A 36 -17.31 -9.74 -5.29
C ALA A 36 -15.88 -10.31 -5.48
N GLU A 37 -15.74 -11.53 -5.98
CA GLU A 37 -14.46 -12.19 -6.23
C GLU A 37 -13.54 -11.34 -7.12
N ALA A 38 -14.06 -10.80 -8.23
CA ALA A 38 -13.27 -9.97 -9.14
C ALA A 38 -12.71 -8.71 -8.45
N GLY A 39 -13.53 -8.03 -7.63
CA GLY A 39 -13.11 -6.86 -6.85
C GLY A 39 -12.07 -7.20 -5.79
N LEU A 40 -12.23 -8.32 -5.09
CA LEU A 40 -11.29 -8.80 -4.08
C LEU A 40 -9.93 -9.16 -4.70
N ILE A 41 -9.92 -9.84 -5.84
CA ILE A 41 -8.67 -10.19 -6.56
C ILE A 41 -7.93 -8.92 -6.98
N LEU A 42 -8.63 -7.95 -7.59
CA LEU A 42 -8.03 -6.68 -7.99
C LEU A 42 -7.39 -5.99 -6.78
N PHE A 43 -8.12 -5.91 -5.66
CA PHE A 43 -7.64 -5.28 -4.44
C PHE A 43 -6.40 -5.96 -3.87
N ILE A 44 -6.36 -7.29 -3.81
CA ILE A 44 -5.21 -8.04 -3.29
C ILE A 44 -3.96 -7.78 -4.14
N ILE A 45 -4.09 -7.87 -5.46
CA ILE A 45 -2.98 -7.60 -6.39
C ILE A 45 -2.50 -6.16 -6.23
N TRP A 46 -3.43 -5.21 -6.13
CA TRP A 46 -3.14 -3.79 -5.94
C TRP A 46 -2.32 -3.55 -4.67
N VAL A 47 -2.79 -4.05 -3.53
CA VAL A 47 -2.12 -3.87 -2.24
C VAL A 47 -0.72 -4.47 -2.26
N LEU A 48 -0.54 -5.68 -2.79
CA LEU A 48 0.77 -6.33 -2.85
C LEU A 48 1.75 -5.54 -3.74
N PHE A 49 1.28 -5.13 -4.92
CA PHE A 49 2.10 -4.38 -5.87
C PHE A 49 2.52 -3.02 -5.30
N PHE A 50 1.57 -2.22 -4.82
CA PHE A 50 1.86 -0.87 -4.34
C PHE A 50 2.58 -0.86 -2.98
N SER A 51 2.38 -1.87 -2.12
CA SER A 51 3.19 -2.01 -0.90
C SER A 51 4.65 -2.30 -1.22
N ALA A 52 4.91 -3.18 -2.20
CA ALA A 52 6.27 -3.48 -2.65
C ALA A 52 6.91 -2.26 -3.33
N ALA A 53 6.17 -1.58 -4.21
CA ALA A 53 6.63 -0.37 -4.89
C ALA A 53 6.98 0.76 -3.91
N ALA A 54 6.09 1.04 -2.94
CA ALA A 54 6.32 2.04 -1.91
C ALA A 54 7.57 1.70 -1.05
N ALA A 55 7.76 0.42 -0.73
CA ALA A 55 8.94 -0.03 0.02
C ALA A 55 10.25 0.14 -0.78
N VAL A 56 10.26 -0.16 -2.08
CA VAL A 56 11.42 0.13 -2.96
C VAL A 56 11.69 1.63 -2.98
N CYS A 57 10.67 2.46 -3.20
CA CYS A 57 10.82 3.91 -3.23
C CYS A 57 11.32 4.48 -1.89
N ALA A 58 10.89 3.93 -0.76
CA ALA A 58 11.39 4.30 0.57
C ALA A 58 12.89 4.01 0.72
N VAL A 59 13.36 2.86 0.25
CA VAL A 59 14.80 2.51 0.28
C VAL A 59 15.62 3.46 -0.59
N LEU A 60 15.13 3.77 -1.80
CA LEU A 60 15.79 4.71 -2.72
C LEU A 60 15.83 6.12 -2.13
N SER A 61 14.72 6.58 -1.55
CA SER A 61 14.62 7.89 -0.91
C SER A 61 15.55 8.00 0.31
N ALA A 62 15.59 6.99 1.18
CA ALA A 62 16.49 7.00 2.34
C ALA A 62 17.96 7.02 1.91
N SER A 63 18.30 6.29 0.85
CA SER A 63 19.65 6.29 0.27
C SER A 63 19.99 7.67 -0.32
N PHE A 64 19.05 8.31 -1.01
CA PHE A 64 19.22 9.66 -1.54
C PHE A 64 19.41 10.70 -0.42
N LEU A 65 18.58 10.66 0.63
CA LEU A 65 18.69 11.58 1.77
C LEU A 65 20.02 11.41 2.51
N THR A 66 20.51 10.19 2.67
CA THR A 66 21.80 9.96 3.31
C THR A 66 22.95 10.47 2.44
N ILE A 67 22.98 10.12 1.15
CA ILE A 67 24.13 10.41 0.26
C ILE A 67 24.16 11.88 -0.18
N LYS A 68 23.00 12.46 -0.51
CA LYS A 68 22.91 13.79 -1.14
C LYS A 68 22.58 14.91 -0.17
N LYS A 69 22.01 14.58 1.00
CA LYS A 69 21.63 15.58 2.02
C LYS A 69 22.40 15.41 3.33
N SER A 70 23.37 14.49 3.37
CA SER A 70 24.25 14.29 4.53
C SER A 70 23.49 13.97 5.83
N LEU A 71 22.26 13.50 5.72
CA LEU A 71 21.42 13.19 6.87
C LEU A 71 21.95 11.94 7.57
N ASN A 72 21.80 11.92 8.91
CA ASN A 72 22.02 10.69 9.66
C ASN A 72 21.10 9.59 9.11
N TRP A 73 21.67 8.42 8.87
CA TRP A 73 20.99 7.27 8.30
C TRP A 73 19.71 6.88 9.06
N ILE A 74 19.66 7.03 10.40
CA ILE A 74 18.46 6.79 11.21
C ILE A 74 17.36 7.80 10.86
N ALA A 75 17.69 9.09 10.84
CA ALA A 75 16.74 10.16 10.53
C ALA A 75 16.21 10.04 9.09
N ALA A 76 17.10 9.79 8.12
CA ALA A 76 16.72 9.56 6.73
C ALA A 76 15.76 8.36 6.58
N SER A 77 16.03 7.27 7.30
CA SER A 77 15.18 6.07 7.27
C SER A 77 13.78 6.35 7.82
N LEU A 78 13.67 7.01 8.98
CA LEU A 78 12.38 7.32 9.59
C LEU A 78 11.53 8.23 8.69
N VAL A 79 12.14 9.27 8.11
CA VAL A 79 11.45 10.19 7.21
C VAL A 79 10.95 9.47 5.96
N SER A 80 11.79 8.65 5.32
CA SER A 80 11.36 7.91 4.12
C SER A 80 10.28 6.88 4.44
N ILE A 81 10.39 6.11 5.53
CA ILE A 81 9.35 5.14 5.93
C ILE A 81 8.02 5.88 6.13
N LEU A 82 8.01 6.97 6.90
CA LEU A 82 6.80 7.71 7.21
C LEU A 82 6.11 8.22 5.94
N ILE A 83 6.87 8.86 5.04
CA ILE A 83 6.34 9.41 3.80
C ILE A 83 5.74 8.31 2.92
N PHE A 84 6.46 7.20 2.72
CA PHE A 84 6.02 6.15 1.80
C PHE A 84 4.97 5.21 2.39
N VAL A 85 4.83 5.13 3.71
CA VAL A 85 3.65 4.53 4.36
C VAL A 85 2.41 5.39 4.11
N VAL A 86 2.51 6.72 4.26
CA VAL A 86 1.37 7.62 3.98
C VAL A 86 0.97 7.59 2.51
N ILE A 87 1.94 7.66 1.59
CA ILE A 87 1.66 7.57 0.15
C ILE A 87 1.03 6.21 -0.19
N GLY A 88 1.58 5.11 0.30
CA GLY A 88 1.03 3.78 0.04
C GLY A 88 -0.37 3.59 0.64
N ALA A 89 -0.66 4.19 1.81
CA ALA A 89 -2.00 4.20 2.39
C ALA A 89 -3.02 4.88 1.47
N ILE A 90 -2.68 6.04 0.91
CA ILE A 90 -3.53 6.76 -0.05
C ILE A 90 -3.75 5.89 -1.30
N LEU A 91 -2.70 5.27 -1.83
CA LEU A 91 -2.81 4.40 -3.01
C LEU A 91 -3.65 3.16 -2.74
N ASN A 92 -3.55 2.55 -1.55
CA ASN A 92 -4.38 1.42 -1.17
C ASN A 92 -5.85 1.82 -0.98
N PHE A 93 -6.12 3.03 -0.49
CA PHE A 93 -7.48 3.57 -0.43
C PHE A 93 -8.06 3.75 -1.84
N VAL A 94 -7.29 4.32 -2.78
CA VAL A 94 -7.69 4.38 -4.20
C VAL A 94 -7.95 2.99 -4.77
N GLY A 95 -7.11 2.00 -4.46
CA GLY A 95 -7.32 0.60 -4.84
C GLY A 95 -8.62 0.02 -4.28
N THR A 96 -9.01 0.40 -3.06
CA THR A 96 -10.30 0.00 -2.45
C THR A 96 -11.46 0.55 -3.27
N VAL A 97 -11.43 1.85 -3.58
CA VAL A 97 -12.47 2.50 -4.39
C VAL A 97 -12.53 1.89 -5.80
N ALA A 98 -11.37 1.65 -6.43
CA ALA A 98 -11.29 1.03 -7.74
C ALA A 98 -11.89 -0.39 -7.75
N ALA A 99 -11.66 -1.18 -6.71
CA ALA A 99 -12.26 -2.51 -6.56
C ALA A 99 -13.79 -2.44 -6.45
N ILE A 100 -14.32 -1.50 -5.65
CA ILE A 100 -15.78 -1.28 -5.53
C ILE A 100 -16.37 -0.87 -6.89
N VAL A 101 -15.74 0.07 -7.59
CA VAL A 101 -16.19 0.54 -8.90
C VAL A 101 -16.18 -0.58 -9.94
N LEU A 102 -15.14 -1.42 -9.95
CA LEU A 102 -15.10 -2.59 -10.83
C LEU A 102 -16.24 -3.55 -10.51
N THR A 103 -16.46 -3.87 -9.24
CA THR A 103 -17.54 -4.78 -8.83
C THR A 103 -18.92 -4.24 -9.20
N GLU A 104 -19.16 -2.92 -9.05
CA GLU A 104 -20.41 -2.29 -9.51
C GLU A 104 -20.56 -2.33 -11.03
N ALA A 105 -19.48 -2.16 -11.80
CA ALA A 105 -19.53 -2.25 -13.26
C ALA A 105 -19.83 -3.67 -13.78
N LEU A 106 -19.64 -4.70 -12.94
CA LEU A 106 -19.97 -6.09 -13.23
C LEU A 106 -21.38 -6.48 -12.77
N ARG A 107 -22.10 -5.54 -12.14
CA ARG A 107 -23.48 -5.73 -11.67
C ARG A 107 -24.46 -5.91 -12.82
#